data_AF-A0A0R2SIJ8-F1
#
_entry.id   AF-A0A0R2SIJ8-F1
#
_cell.length_a   1.000
_cell.length_b   1.000
_cell.length_c   1.000
_cell.angle_alpha   90.00
_cell.angle_beta   90.00
_cell.angle_gamma   90.00
#
_symmetry.space_group_name_H-M   'P 1'
#
loop_
_entity.id
_entity.type
_entity.pdbx_description
1 polymer ?
#
loop_
_entity_poly.entity_id
_entity_poly.type
_entity_poly.pdbx_seq_one_letter_code
_entity_poly.pdbx_strand_id
1 'polypeptide(L)'
;MTETMKAAVITEIKKIDVIDVPMPKIGPRDVLLKIKSAGLCTWEQRIYTGQAKAEYPFLGGHENAGEIAAIGDLVTNVAVGDRVTMGSSACGTCRACLRGEDKGCAEHFLNFSLKGGIYGPGGFAEYKVHRSDGVFGVADAPWDKAALAEPLSCAIHALVY
;
A
#
# COMPACT_ATOMS: atom_id res chain seq x y z
N MET A 1 5.90 -24.07 10.92
CA MET A 1 6.75 -23.14 10.16
C MET A 1 5.92 -21.90 9.92
N THR A 2 6.43 -20.71 10.20
CA THR A 2 5.75 -19.46 9.82
C THR A 2 5.80 -19.34 8.30
N GLU A 3 4.65 -19.17 7.65
CA GLU A 3 4.60 -18.97 6.20
C GLU A 3 5.35 -17.69 5.81
N THR A 4 6.08 -17.76 4.69
CA THR A 4 6.87 -16.67 4.15
C THR A 4 6.43 -16.34 2.72
N MET A 5 6.79 -15.14 2.26
CA MET A 5 6.59 -14.66 0.90
C MET A 5 7.82 -13.92 0.40
N LYS A 6 7.95 -13.74 -0.91
CA LYS A 6 9.00 -12.93 -1.53
C LYS A 6 8.68 -11.43 -1.44
N ALA A 7 9.72 -10.64 -1.18
CA ALA A 7 9.68 -9.18 -1.24
C ALA A 7 10.98 -8.63 -1.84
N ALA A 8 10.87 -7.60 -2.69
CA ALA A 8 11.99 -6.83 -3.21
C ALA A 8 12.25 -5.64 -2.29
N VAL A 9 13.33 -5.71 -1.52
CA VAL A 9 13.66 -4.77 -0.44
C VAL A 9 14.84 -3.91 -0.86
N ILE A 10 14.73 -2.60 -0.70
CA ILE A 10 15.88 -1.70 -0.81
C ILE A 10 16.69 -1.85 0.48
N THR A 11 17.75 -2.66 0.44
CA THR A 11 18.53 -3.01 1.63
C THR A 11 19.57 -1.94 1.96
N GLU A 12 20.10 -1.26 0.96
CA GLU A 12 21.07 -0.17 1.06
C GLU A 12 20.91 0.79 -0.15
N ILE A 13 21.59 1.93 -0.12
CA ILE A 13 21.65 2.84 -1.28
C ILE A 13 22.17 2.06 -2.50
N LYS A 14 21.40 2.13 -3.60
CA LYS A 14 21.66 1.45 -4.87
C LYS A 14 21.70 -0.08 -4.79
N LYS A 15 21.02 -0.67 -3.80
CA LYS A 15 20.96 -2.12 -3.63
C LYS A 15 19.53 -2.58 -3.34
N ILE A 16 19.09 -3.59 -4.09
CA ILE A 16 17.80 -4.26 -3.90
C ILE A 16 18.06 -5.75 -3.80
N ASP A 17 17.53 -6.38 -2.76
CA ASP A 17 17.58 -7.83 -2.57
C ASP A 17 16.15 -8.39 -2.57
N VAL A 18 15.95 -9.53 -3.25
CA VAL A 18 14.70 -10.30 -3.15
C VAL A 18 14.86 -11.31 -2.03
N ILE A 19 14.16 -11.09 -0.92
CA ILE A 19 14.28 -11.90 0.30
C ILE A 19 12.96 -12.54 0.67
N ASP A 20 13.01 -13.61 1.47
CA ASP A 20 11.83 -14.17 2.14
C ASP A 20 11.49 -13.34 3.37
N VAL A 21 10.25 -12.88 3.47
CA VAL A 21 9.70 -12.18 4.64
C VAL A 21 8.49 -12.94 5.18
N PRO A 22 8.17 -12.84 6.48
CA PRO A 22 6.98 -13.47 7.03
C PRO A 22 5.69 -12.97 6.37
N MET A 23 4.71 -13.85 6.20
CA MET A 23 3.36 -13.45 5.82
C MET A 23 2.80 -12.46 6.86
N PRO A 24 2.26 -11.31 6.43
CA PRO A 24 1.79 -10.31 7.37
C PRO A 24 0.45 -10.73 8.00
N LYS A 25 0.25 -10.31 9.25
CA LYS A 25 -1.00 -10.52 9.97
C LYS A 25 -1.96 -9.36 9.72
N ILE A 26 -3.21 -9.66 9.37
CA ILE A 26 -4.28 -8.67 9.29
C ILE A 26 -4.91 -8.43 10.66
N GLY A 27 -5.25 -7.19 10.96
CA GLY A 27 -6.14 -6.82 12.07
C GLY A 27 -7.61 -6.83 11.66
N PRO A 28 -8.52 -6.52 12.61
CA PRO A 28 -9.97 -6.60 12.37
C PRO A 28 -10.50 -5.68 11.26
N ARG A 29 -9.82 -4.55 10.99
CA ARG A 29 -10.19 -3.55 9.97
C ARG A 29 -9.30 -3.60 8.73
N ASP A 30 -8.42 -4.59 8.67
CA ASP A 30 -7.42 -4.69 7.63
C ASP A 30 -7.85 -5.70 6.57
N VAL A 31 -7.33 -5.56 5.36
CA VAL A 31 -7.40 -6.56 4.30
C VAL A 31 -6.01 -7.07 3.97
N LEU A 32 -5.92 -8.29 3.48
CA LEU A 32 -4.72 -8.84 2.86
C LEU A 32 -4.90 -8.79 1.35
N LEU A 33 -4.05 -8.02 0.66
CA LEU A 33 -4.01 -7.93 -0.78
C LEU A 33 -2.98 -8.93 -1.33
N LYS A 34 -3.38 -9.77 -2.29
CA LYS A 34 -2.45 -10.47 -3.17
C LYS A 34 -2.11 -9.56 -4.34
N ILE A 35 -0.86 -9.08 -4.37
CA ILE A 35 -0.44 -8.08 -5.36
C ILE A 35 -0.34 -8.73 -6.75
N LYS A 36 -0.93 -8.06 -7.74
CA LYS A 36 -0.90 -8.47 -9.15
C LYS A 36 -0.10 -7.49 -10.01
N SER A 37 -0.02 -6.23 -9.58
CA SER A 37 0.76 -5.18 -10.20
C SER A 37 1.22 -4.16 -9.16
N ALA A 38 2.44 -3.68 -9.31
CA ALA A 38 3.02 -2.61 -8.50
C ALA A 38 3.70 -1.58 -9.41
N GLY A 39 3.35 -0.31 -9.26
CA GLY A 39 3.97 0.81 -9.95
C GLY A 39 5.29 1.23 -9.32
N LEU A 40 6.19 1.79 -10.13
CA LEU A 40 7.46 2.37 -9.69
C LEU A 40 7.35 3.88 -9.69
N CYS A 41 7.15 4.47 -8.52
CA CYS A 41 7.12 5.92 -8.39
C CYS A 41 8.53 6.51 -8.38
N THR A 42 8.62 7.80 -8.69
CA THR A 42 9.86 8.58 -8.55
C THR A 42 10.32 8.64 -7.09
N TRP A 43 9.41 8.49 -6.12
CA TRP A 43 9.76 8.51 -4.70
C TRP A 43 10.66 7.32 -4.31
N GLU A 44 10.30 6.08 -4.68
CA GLU A 44 11.17 4.92 -4.43
C GLU A 44 12.50 5.03 -5.18
N GLN A 45 12.54 5.62 -6.38
CA GLN A 45 13.80 5.87 -7.09
C GLN A 45 14.71 6.83 -6.31
N ARG A 46 14.15 7.87 -5.68
CA ARG A 46 14.90 8.80 -4.82
C ARG A 46 15.37 8.12 -3.54
N ILE A 47 14.60 7.19 -2.98
CA ILE A 47 15.04 6.37 -1.84
C ILE A 47 16.22 5.49 -2.30
N TYR A 48 16.03 4.66 -3.33
CA TYR A 48 17.07 3.80 -3.89
C TYR A 48 18.39 4.54 -4.19
N THR A 49 18.32 5.77 -4.72
CA THR A 49 19.51 6.57 -5.04
C THR A 49 20.10 7.33 -3.86
N GLY A 50 19.47 7.33 -2.68
CA GLY A 50 19.88 8.10 -1.51
C GLY A 50 19.53 9.60 -1.56
N GLN A 51 18.71 10.02 -2.52
CA GLN A 51 18.24 11.41 -2.66
C GLN A 51 17.09 11.75 -1.69
N ALA A 52 16.29 10.76 -1.32
CA ALA A 52 15.27 10.88 -0.28
C ALA A 52 15.72 10.14 0.99
N LYS A 53 15.44 10.72 2.16
CA LYS A 53 15.73 10.09 3.45
C LYS A 53 14.74 8.96 3.71
N ALA A 54 15.24 7.78 4.02
CA ALA A 54 14.50 6.62 4.51
C ALA A 54 15.39 5.80 5.45
N GLU A 55 14.78 5.01 6.33
CA GLU A 55 15.48 3.98 7.08
C GLU A 55 15.63 2.74 6.22
N TYR A 56 16.81 2.12 6.25
CA TYR A 56 17.09 0.87 5.56
C TYR A 56 17.16 -0.28 6.57
N PRO A 57 16.66 -1.48 6.23
CA PRO A 57 16.02 -1.85 4.95
C PRO A 57 14.65 -1.17 4.75
N PHE A 58 14.35 -0.83 3.50
CA PHE A 58 13.10 -0.18 3.08
C PHE A 58 12.30 -1.06 2.11
N LEU A 59 11.06 -1.39 2.48
CA LEU A 59 10.13 -2.12 1.63
C LEU A 59 9.15 -1.15 0.97
N GLY A 60 9.50 -0.73 -0.26
CA GLY A 60 8.74 0.21 -1.07
C GLY A 60 7.44 -0.35 -1.67
N GLY A 61 6.85 0.43 -2.57
CA GLY A 61 5.63 0.09 -3.30
C GLY A 61 4.37 0.65 -2.63
N HIS A 62 3.90 1.79 -3.13
CA HIS A 62 2.64 2.41 -2.71
C HIS A 62 1.60 2.50 -3.84
N GLU A 63 1.99 2.19 -5.08
CA GLU A 63 1.11 2.13 -6.24
C GLU A 63 0.78 0.65 -6.52
N ASN A 64 -0.34 0.13 -6.02
CA ASN A 64 -0.63 -1.30 -6.07
C ASN A 64 -2.04 -1.63 -6.54
N ALA A 65 -2.14 -2.69 -7.34
CA ALA A 65 -3.40 -3.35 -7.63
C ALA A 65 -3.30 -4.86 -7.44
N GLY A 66 -4.41 -5.46 -7.03
CA GLY A 66 -4.44 -6.89 -6.75
C GLY A 66 -5.83 -7.41 -6.38
N GLU A 67 -5.82 -8.59 -5.78
CA GLU A 67 -7.02 -9.31 -5.38
C GLU A 67 -7.05 -9.48 -3.86
N ILE A 68 -8.20 -9.27 -3.23
CA ILE A 68 -8.35 -9.46 -1.79
C ILE A 68 -8.21 -10.96 -1.47
N ALA A 69 -7.19 -11.31 -0.69
CA ALA A 69 -6.90 -12.68 -0.26
C ALA A 69 -7.54 -13.01 1.10
N ALA A 70 -7.67 -12.02 1.99
CA ALA A 70 -8.32 -12.17 3.29
C ALA A 70 -8.83 -10.81 3.80
N ILE A 71 -9.80 -10.84 4.71
CA ILE A 71 -10.39 -9.65 5.35
C ILE A 71 -10.49 -9.86 6.86
N GLY A 72 -10.36 -8.79 7.63
CA GLY A 72 -10.66 -8.81 9.06
C GLY A 72 -12.15 -8.77 9.36
N ASP A 73 -12.54 -9.18 10.56
CA ASP A 73 -13.95 -9.38 10.96
C ASP A 73 -14.82 -8.10 10.97
N LEU A 74 -14.20 -6.91 10.93
CA LEU A 74 -14.90 -5.62 10.88
C LEU A 74 -14.90 -4.99 9.49
N VAL A 75 -14.37 -5.69 8.47
CA VAL A 75 -14.38 -5.21 7.08
C VAL A 75 -15.74 -5.51 6.45
N THR A 76 -16.38 -4.47 5.93
CA THR A 76 -17.73 -4.56 5.34
C THR A 76 -17.83 -4.01 3.91
N ASN A 77 -16.77 -3.37 3.40
CA ASN A 77 -16.79 -2.64 2.13
C ASN A 77 -16.21 -3.40 0.94
N VAL A 78 -15.57 -4.55 1.16
CA VAL A 78 -14.99 -5.44 0.14
C VAL A 78 -15.07 -6.89 0.61
N ALA A 79 -14.95 -7.83 -0.33
CA ALA A 79 -14.95 -9.27 -0.10
C ALA A 79 -13.68 -9.95 -0.66
N VAL A 80 -13.39 -11.17 -0.19
CA VAL A 80 -12.32 -12.01 -0.75
C VAL A 80 -12.62 -12.29 -2.22
N GLY A 81 -11.59 -12.13 -3.07
CA GLY A 81 -11.70 -12.23 -4.53
C GLY A 81 -11.94 -10.89 -5.24
N ASP A 82 -12.27 -9.82 -4.51
CA ASP A 82 -12.47 -8.51 -5.14
C ASP A 82 -11.17 -7.98 -5.75
N ARG A 83 -11.29 -7.40 -6.94
CA ARG A 83 -10.21 -6.71 -7.64
C ARG A 83 -10.15 -5.27 -7.19
N VAL A 84 -9.01 -4.85 -6.63
CA VAL A 84 -8.88 -3.56 -5.96
C VAL A 84 -7.56 -2.85 -6.26
N THR A 85 -7.56 -1.55 -6.02
CA THR A 85 -6.38 -0.69 -5.86
C THR A 85 -6.37 -0.06 -4.48
N MET A 86 -5.21 0.34 -4.00
CA MET A 86 -5.03 0.99 -2.69
C MET A 86 -4.82 2.50 -2.84
N GLY A 87 -5.31 3.26 -1.88
CA GLY A 87 -4.98 4.67 -1.66
C GLY A 87 -4.71 4.93 -0.18
N SER A 88 -4.56 6.20 0.21
CA SER A 88 -4.40 6.57 1.62
C SER A 88 -5.64 6.19 2.45
N SER A 89 -5.42 5.89 3.73
CA SER A 89 -6.50 5.64 4.69
C SER A 89 -6.80 6.88 5.50
N ALA A 90 -8.04 7.09 5.92
CA ALA A 90 -8.39 8.20 6.79
C ALA A 90 -9.25 7.73 7.96
N CYS A 91 -9.18 8.42 9.11
CA CYS A 91 -9.98 8.02 10.27
C CYS A 91 -11.48 8.31 10.12
N GLY A 92 -11.86 9.16 9.15
CA GLY A 92 -13.25 9.54 8.88
C GLY A 92 -13.91 10.44 9.94
N THR A 93 -13.25 10.69 11.07
CA THR A 93 -13.88 11.33 12.24
C THR A 93 -13.16 12.58 12.74
N CYS A 94 -11.91 12.84 12.32
CA CYS A 94 -11.17 14.03 12.74
C CYS A 94 -11.63 15.28 11.97
N ARG A 95 -11.27 16.47 12.48
CA ARG A 95 -11.61 17.76 11.85
C ARG A 95 -11.24 17.80 10.36
N ALA A 96 -10.08 17.29 10.00
CA ALA A 96 -9.60 17.29 8.61
C ALA A 96 -10.50 16.39 7.73
N CYS A 97 -10.78 15.16 8.17
CA CYS A 97 -11.71 14.24 7.49
C CYS A 97 -13.11 14.85 7.34
N LEU A 98 -13.65 15.46 8.39
CA LEU A 98 -14.99 16.08 8.37
C LEU A 98 -15.07 17.29 7.42
N ARG A 99 -13.94 17.87 7.04
CA ARG A 99 -13.83 18.96 6.05
C ARG A 99 -13.51 18.47 4.64
N GLY A 100 -13.34 17.15 4.45
CA GLY A 100 -12.84 16.58 3.19
C GLY A 100 -11.35 16.84 2.95
N GLU A 101 -10.62 17.30 3.96
CA GLU A 101 -9.17 17.58 3.93
C GLU A 101 -8.39 16.38 4.50
N ASP A 102 -8.69 15.18 4.01
CA ASP A 102 -8.20 13.91 4.55
C ASP A 102 -6.66 13.79 4.60
N LYS A 103 -5.93 14.50 3.74
CA LYS A 103 -4.45 14.66 3.81
C LYS A 103 -3.95 15.19 5.15
N GLY A 104 -4.77 15.99 5.85
CA GLY A 104 -4.48 16.49 7.19
C GLY A 104 -4.79 15.47 8.30
N CYS A 105 -5.27 14.27 7.96
CA CYS A 105 -5.52 13.21 8.93
C CYS A 105 -4.21 12.60 9.41
N ALA A 106 -4.06 12.43 10.72
CA ALA A 106 -2.92 11.72 11.29
C ALA A 106 -2.84 10.24 10.84
N GLU A 107 -3.96 9.67 10.37
CA GLU A 107 -4.00 8.31 9.83
C GLU A 107 -3.67 8.24 8.33
N HIS A 108 -3.56 9.38 7.62
CA HIS A 108 -3.39 9.46 6.16
C HIS A 108 -2.16 8.71 5.66
N PHE A 109 -1.04 8.90 6.35
CA PHE A 109 0.25 8.31 6.02
C PHE A 109 0.64 7.20 6.99
N LEU A 110 -0.33 6.62 7.72
CA LEU A 110 -0.03 5.42 8.49
C LEU A 110 0.35 4.32 7.50
N ASN A 111 1.65 4.09 7.40
CA ASN A 111 2.19 2.98 6.64
C ASN A 111 1.69 1.71 7.31
N PHE A 112 0.74 1.02 6.68
CA PHE A 112 0.34 -0.34 7.02
C PHE A 112 1.42 -1.35 6.59
N SER A 113 2.70 -0.98 6.79
CA SER A 113 3.83 -1.88 6.67
C SER A 113 3.49 -3.21 7.33
N LEU A 114 4.08 -4.29 6.82
CA LEU A 114 3.98 -5.62 7.42
C LEU A 114 4.10 -5.45 8.94
N LYS A 115 3.00 -5.65 9.68
CA LYS A 115 3.00 -5.54 11.15
C LYS A 115 4.00 -6.58 11.66
N GLY A 116 5.24 -6.16 11.90
CA GLY A 116 6.35 -7.02 12.34
C GLY A 116 7.55 -7.21 11.39
N GLY A 117 7.72 -6.47 10.29
CA GLY A 117 8.95 -6.61 9.48
C GLY A 117 9.15 -5.54 8.41
N ILE A 118 10.31 -4.87 8.43
CA ILE A 118 10.82 -3.91 7.42
C ILE A 118 9.92 -2.68 7.20
N TYR A 119 10.48 -1.49 7.39
CA TYR A 119 9.75 -0.23 7.24
C TYR A 119 9.42 0.07 5.76
N GLY A 120 8.23 0.63 5.49
CA GLY A 120 7.82 1.11 4.16
C GLY A 120 6.42 0.65 3.73
N PRO A 121 5.88 1.15 2.61
CA PRO A 121 4.50 0.91 2.20
C PRO A 121 4.18 -0.54 1.78
N GLY A 122 5.16 -1.43 1.61
CA GLY A 122 4.92 -2.87 1.54
C GLY A 122 4.56 -3.46 0.17
N GLY A 123 4.38 -2.63 -0.86
CA GLY A 123 3.82 -3.03 -2.15
C GLY A 123 4.77 -3.73 -3.11
N PHE A 124 6.06 -3.80 -2.82
CA PHE A 124 7.03 -4.61 -3.57
C PHE A 124 7.16 -6.02 -2.97
N ALA A 125 6.03 -6.65 -2.68
CA ALA A 125 5.92 -8.00 -2.12
C ALA A 125 4.77 -8.78 -2.76
N GLU A 126 4.69 -10.09 -2.52
CA GLU A 126 3.57 -10.90 -3.03
C GLU A 126 2.24 -10.57 -2.34
N TYR A 127 2.29 -10.18 -1.05
CA TYR A 127 1.13 -9.76 -0.28
C TYR A 127 1.40 -8.48 0.51
N LYS A 128 0.34 -7.70 0.76
CA LYS A 128 0.38 -6.48 1.55
C LYS A 128 -0.87 -6.36 2.41
N VAL A 129 -0.71 -5.81 3.60
CA VAL A 129 -1.83 -5.44 4.47
C VAL A 129 -2.20 -3.98 4.24
N HIS A 130 -3.49 -3.68 4.24
CA HIS A 130 -3.98 -2.30 4.12
C HIS A 130 -5.27 -2.14 4.93
N ARG A 131 -5.58 -0.94 5.42
CA ARG A 131 -6.89 -0.69 6.03
C ARG A 131 -7.97 -0.68 4.95
N SER A 132 -9.12 -1.28 5.24
CA SER A 132 -10.18 -1.42 4.25
C SER A 132 -10.76 -0.10 3.75
N ASP A 133 -10.64 0.99 4.52
CA ASP A 133 -11.09 2.33 4.13
C ASP A 133 -10.23 3.00 3.04
N GLY A 134 -9.01 2.51 2.80
CA GLY A 134 -8.14 2.93 1.70
C GLY A 134 -8.20 1.99 0.50
N VAL A 135 -9.25 1.17 0.38
CA VAL A 135 -9.40 0.15 -0.66
C VAL A 135 -10.51 0.52 -1.63
N PHE A 136 -10.20 0.50 -2.93
CA PHE A 136 -11.13 0.89 -3.98
C PHE A 136 -11.25 -0.23 -5.02
N GLY A 137 -12.48 -0.65 -5.33
CA GLY A 137 -12.74 -1.64 -6.38
C GLY A 137 -12.37 -1.11 -7.77
N VAL A 138 -11.79 -1.96 -8.61
CA VAL A 138 -11.36 -1.59 -9.98
C VAL A 138 -12.09 -2.36 -11.08
N ALA A 139 -13.17 -3.05 -10.73
CA ALA A 139 -13.97 -3.88 -11.64
C ALA A 139 -13.07 -4.79 -12.51
N ASP A 140 -13.16 -4.69 -13.84
CA ASP A 140 -12.42 -5.50 -14.78
C ASP A 140 -11.12 -4.85 -15.30
N ALA A 141 -10.76 -3.64 -14.84
CA ALA A 141 -9.61 -2.89 -15.32
C ALA A 141 -8.30 -3.72 -15.30
N PRO A 142 -7.46 -3.69 -16.34
CA PRO A 142 -6.17 -4.39 -16.35
C PRO A 142 -5.30 -4.02 -15.14
N TRP A 143 -4.55 -4.98 -14.59
CA TRP A 143 -3.79 -4.79 -13.35
C TRP A 143 -2.76 -3.65 -13.41
N ASP A 144 -2.10 -3.49 -14.55
CA ASP A 144 -1.16 -2.40 -14.81
C ASP A 144 -1.86 -1.03 -14.80
N LYS A 145 -3.10 -0.94 -15.31
CA LYS A 145 -3.91 0.29 -15.27
C LYS A 145 -4.48 0.56 -13.89
N ALA A 146 -4.94 -0.47 -13.20
CA ALA A 146 -5.45 -0.35 -11.84
C ALA A 146 -4.38 0.17 -10.87
N ALA A 147 -3.13 -0.27 -11.00
CA ALA A 147 -2.03 0.18 -10.15
C ALA A 147 -1.71 1.68 -10.31
N LEU A 148 -2.10 2.29 -11.45
CA LEU A 148 -1.92 3.72 -11.70
C LEU A 148 -2.98 4.60 -11.00
N ALA A 149 -3.92 4.03 -10.24
CA ALA A 149 -4.95 4.82 -9.57
C ALA A 149 -4.35 5.81 -8.56
N GLU A 150 -3.31 5.42 -7.81
CA GLU A 150 -2.61 6.31 -6.87
C GLU A 150 -1.98 7.52 -7.60
N PRO A 151 -1.10 7.34 -8.61
CA PRO A 151 -0.50 8.49 -9.27
C PRO A 151 -1.51 9.31 -10.08
N LEU A 152 -2.55 8.66 -10.62
CA LEU A 152 -3.67 9.35 -11.26
C LEU A 152 -4.42 10.24 -10.26
N SER A 153 -4.66 9.76 -9.04
CA SER A 153 -5.31 10.54 -7.99
C SER A 153 -4.49 11.79 -7.63
N CYS A 154 -3.16 11.67 -7.56
CA CYS A 154 -2.24 12.78 -7.36
C CYS A 154 -2.33 13.82 -8.49
N ALA A 155 -2.35 13.36 -9.76
CA ALA A 155 -2.47 14.23 -10.92
C ALA A 155 -3.83 14.96 -10.97
N ILE A 156 -4.93 14.24 -10.73
CA ILE A 156 -6.27 14.84 -10.69
C ILE A 156 -6.35 15.90 -9.58
N HIS A 157 -5.84 15.59 -8.39
CA HIS A 157 -5.85 16.54 -7.29
C HIS A 157 -5.11 17.83 -7.64
N ALA A 158 -3.96 17.75 -8.32
CA ALA A 158 -3.18 18.91 -8.74
C ALA A 158 -3.85 19.77 -9.85
N LEU A 159 -4.90 19.28 -10.50
CA LEU A 159 -5.67 20.03 -11.50
C LEU A 159 -6.90 20.73 -10.91
N VAL A 160 -7.43 20.19 -9.82
CA VAL A 160 -8.67 20.68 -9.19
C VAL A 160 -8.39 21.65 -8.04
N TYR A 161 -7.14 21.69 -7.56
CA TYR A 161 -6.62 22.62 -6.55
C TYR A 161 -5.50 23.48 -7.11
#